data_AF-C5MFA3-F1
#
_entry.id   AF-C5MFA3-F1
#
_cell.length_a   1.000
_cell.length_b   1.000
_cell.length_c   1.000
_cell.angle_alpha   90.00
_cell.angle_beta   90.00
_cell.angle_gamma   90.00
#
_symmetry.space_group_name_H-M   'P 1'
#
loop_
_entity.id
_entity.type
_entity.pdbx_description
1 polymer ?
#
loop_
_entity_poly.entity_id
_entity_poly.type
_entity_poly.pdbx_seq_one_letter_code
_entity_poly.pdbx_strand_id
1 'polypeptide(L)'
;MSTRKRARLMSNLETAKLPEKEPIDFDEFFISFVKWQPEIIDYVISHIGKGCLTIFLDCDALVPFILPYIERQVEIVTHPVKITGPLVWESFGSDNTKIPRLSMGELKQIMDKYKICPKEAVIINPRHIVADSIEMKKYTLTQSSDDSFTDSPDDEREVSHHPCGKQFYRKLHKWCLHYQEILSKIANWNLEEYVMYSDETKFMSKLNCFMNFQSIMYKFPYLNDDDEDEFHHEAQKGIINTIPNSVVSLELFMTHKLQNFNFLKYSSLRKLSCPIASHNQINLIPPCVESLNLFVHSFKVEVTFLDTDKVPQNLKEFVVMAYGFPNIEILIKQMDKLESFKISQYWTSTRIESLCLPDSNITNLVFESCCFDDYSSIRKYKGLKILKIIDSFILPNLLVSKDDFPNLKTFEYRPGNYRNEDPPESNAIDSKVIFPPNLSNLSLEGDITIEDLVLPRNLQMLTLKGTKFPRGIKLRFPDTLFRLKILMTTITSLNGVLFPKNLQVLILTDNRLLKSMTNTNLSRLEHLYIVDFSGTTIANQDMPSETNKYKYNSFTAPIEDRGYGY
;
A
#
# COMPACT_ATOMS: atom_id res chain seq x y z
N MET A 1 48.94 30.12 -10.18
CA MET A 1 48.56 29.50 -11.47
C MET A 1 47.05 29.55 -11.59
N SER A 2 46.56 30.16 -12.67
CA SER A 2 45.31 30.91 -12.73
C SER A 2 44.06 30.07 -13.06
N THR A 3 42.97 30.40 -12.39
CA THR A 3 41.54 30.11 -12.66
C THR A 3 41.14 30.21 -14.14
N ARG A 4 41.90 30.93 -14.98
CA ARG A 4 41.69 30.98 -16.44
C ARG A 4 42.00 29.67 -17.17
N LYS A 5 42.85 28.78 -16.64
CA LYS A 5 43.12 27.47 -17.29
C LYS A 5 42.00 26.46 -17.08
N ARG A 6 41.22 26.59 -15.98
CA ARG A 6 40.06 25.72 -15.69
C ARG A 6 38.82 26.13 -16.51
N ALA A 7 38.64 27.43 -16.74
CA ALA A 7 37.58 27.93 -17.64
C ALA A 7 37.79 27.53 -19.11
N ARG A 8 39.05 27.42 -19.56
CA ARG A 8 39.39 27.00 -20.93
C ARG A 8 39.35 25.49 -21.15
N LEU A 9 39.49 24.67 -20.10
CA LEU A 9 39.26 23.22 -20.20
C LEU A 9 37.76 22.90 -20.23
N MET A 10 36.92 23.72 -19.59
CA MET A 10 35.46 23.56 -19.59
C MET A 10 34.77 24.10 -20.85
N SER A 11 35.41 24.99 -21.63
CA SER A 11 34.86 25.45 -22.92
C SER A 11 35.27 24.59 -24.12
N ASN A 12 36.17 23.62 -23.92
CA ASN A 12 36.65 22.70 -24.95
C ASN A 12 36.17 21.25 -24.74
N LEU A 13 35.29 21.01 -23.75
CA LEU A 13 34.31 19.94 -23.92
C LEU A 13 33.33 20.46 -24.97
N GLU A 14 33.68 20.22 -26.24
CA GLU A 14 32.69 20.12 -27.29
C GLU A 14 31.52 19.33 -26.71
N THR A 15 30.35 19.97 -26.70
CA THR A 15 29.08 19.29 -26.69
C THR A 15 29.15 18.25 -27.80
N ALA A 16 29.59 17.04 -27.46
CA ALA A 16 29.32 15.86 -28.25
C ALA A 16 27.81 15.87 -28.36
N LYS A 17 27.31 16.43 -29.47
CA LYS A 17 25.92 16.31 -29.87
C LYS A 17 25.71 14.81 -29.86
N LEU A 18 25.06 14.32 -28.82
CA LEU A 18 24.47 12.99 -28.83
C LEU A 18 23.82 12.89 -30.20
N PRO A 19 24.14 11.87 -31.01
CA PRO A 19 23.52 11.73 -32.32
C PRO A 19 22.04 11.96 -32.11
N GLU A 20 21.48 12.96 -32.80
CA GLU A 20 20.05 13.25 -32.75
C GLU A 20 19.38 11.92 -33.07
N LYS A 21 18.94 11.21 -32.02
CA LYS A 21 18.25 9.95 -32.19
C LYS A 21 17.03 10.35 -32.97
N GLU A 22 16.91 9.81 -34.19
CA GLU A 22 15.70 9.98 -34.96
C GLU A 22 14.52 9.71 -34.02
N PRO A 23 13.55 10.63 -33.96
CA PRO A 23 12.40 10.45 -33.08
C PRO A 23 11.81 9.07 -33.38
N ILE A 24 11.63 8.26 -32.33
CA ILE A 24 11.01 6.95 -32.48
C ILE A 24 9.64 7.23 -33.10
N ASP A 25 9.41 6.71 -34.31
CA ASP A 25 8.08 6.66 -34.89
C ASP A 25 7.26 5.71 -34.01
N PHE A 26 6.46 6.31 -33.12
CA PHE A 26 5.67 5.56 -32.16
C PHE A 26 4.66 4.64 -32.86
N ASP A 27 4.11 5.06 -34.00
CA ASP A 27 3.17 4.26 -34.76
C ASP A 27 3.88 3.04 -35.34
N GLU A 28 5.06 3.22 -35.94
CA GLU A 28 5.87 2.10 -36.44
C GLU A 28 6.32 1.16 -35.32
N PHE A 29 6.71 1.71 -34.17
CA PHE A 29 7.07 0.92 -32.99
C PHE A 29 5.88 0.08 -32.52
N PHE A 30 4.69 0.66 -32.37
CA PHE A 30 3.51 -0.09 -31.92
C PHE A 30 3.06 -1.12 -32.94
N ILE A 31 3.09 -0.81 -34.24
CA ILE A 31 2.82 -1.77 -35.32
C ILE A 31 3.79 -2.95 -35.25
N SER A 32 5.06 -2.70 -34.95
CA SER A 32 6.08 -3.74 -34.80
C SER A 32 5.92 -4.51 -33.48
N PHE A 33 5.57 -3.82 -32.40
CA PHE A 33 5.36 -4.35 -31.06
C PHE A 33 4.20 -5.35 -31.04
N VAL A 34 3.11 -5.07 -31.76
CA VAL A 34 1.95 -5.98 -31.82
C VAL A 34 2.21 -7.24 -32.65
N LYS A 35 3.30 -7.27 -33.42
CA LYS A 35 3.81 -8.49 -34.06
C LYS A 35 4.65 -9.36 -33.11
N TRP A 36 4.96 -8.88 -31.91
CA TRP A 36 5.69 -9.67 -30.91
C TRP A 36 4.81 -10.78 -30.35
N GLN A 37 5.44 -11.77 -29.71
CA GLN A 37 4.70 -12.83 -29.04
C GLN A 37 3.81 -12.23 -27.93
N PRO A 38 2.55 -12.69 -27.77
CA PRO A 38 1.62 -12.18 -26.76
C PRO A 38 2.23 -12.13 -25.36
N GLU A 39 3.08 -13.10 -25.02
CA GLU A 39 3.76 -13.19 -23.73
C GLU A 39 4.72 -12.00 -23.50
N ILE A 40 5.37 -11.51 -24.55
CA ILE A 40 6.25 -10.34 -24.47
C ILE A 40 5.42 -9.07 -24.31
N ILE A 41 4.31 -8.98 -25.04
CA ILE A 41 3.40 -7.84 -24.95
C ILE A 41 2.80 -7.76 -23.54
N ASP A 42 2.28 -8.88 -23.03
CA ASP A 42 1.75 -9.00 -21.67
C ASP A 42 2.82 -8.62 -20.63
N TYR A 43 4.06 -9.08 -20.83
CA TYR A 43 5.19 -8.69 -19.98
C TYR A 43 5.41 -7.18 -20.00
N VAL A 44 5.44 -6.53 -21.16
CA VAL A 44 5.61 -5.07 -21.25
C VAL A 44 4.43 -4.32 -20.61
N ILE A 45 3.18 -4.71 -20.91
CA ILE A 45 1.98 -4.13 -20.30
C ILE A 45 1.96 -4.32 -18.77
N SER A 46 2.57 -5.40 -18.24
CA SER A 46 2.71 -5.60 -16.80
C SER A 46 3.63 -4.59 -16.10
N HIS A 47 4.52 -3.92 -16.84
CA HIS A 47 5.41 -2.88 -16.31
C HIS A 47 4.82 -1.47 -16.36
N ILE A 48 3.71 -1.28 -17.09
CA ILE A 48 2.98 -0.01 -17.12
C ILE A 48 2.07 0.07 -15.90
N GLY A 49 2.09 1.21 -15.20
CA GLY A 49 1.17 1.49 -14.09
C GLY A 49 -0.28 1.34 -14.55
N LYS A 50 -1.07 0.56 -13.81
CA LYS A 50 -2.39 0.13 -14.31
C LYS A 50 -3.37 1.29 -14.42
N GLY A 51 -3.26 2.29 -13.54
CA GLY A 51 -4.00 3.54 -13.62
C GLY A 51 -3.84 4.31 -14.94
N CYS A 52 -2.77 4.03 -15.71
CA CYS A 52 -2.46 4.74 -16.95
C CYS A 52 -2.74 3.93 -18.23
N LEU A 53 -3.22 2.69 -18.12
CA LEU A 53 -3.46 1.84 -19.30
C LEU A 53 -4.50 2.44 -20.26
N THR A 54 -5.42 3.24 -19.74
CA THR A 54 -6.54 3.83 -20.49
C THR A 54 -6.08 4.84 -21.52
N ILE A 55 -4.90 5.43 -21.34
CA ILE A 55 -4.25 6.37 -22.27
C ILE A 55 -3.87 5.67 -23.58
N PHE A 56 -3.62 4.37 -23.53
CA PHE A 56 -3.21 3.57 -24.69
C PHE A 56 -4.40 2.96 -25.44
N LEU A 57 -5.65 3.25 -25.05
CA LEU A 57 -6.84 2.74 -25.73
C LEU A 57 -7.11 3.38 -27.09
N ASP A 58 -6.42 4.46 -27.42
CA ASP A 58 -6.42 5.06 -28.76
C ASP A 58 -5.45 4.33 -29.72
N CYS A 59 -4.57 3.47 -29.19
CA CYS A 59 -3.74 2.57 -29.98
C CYS A 59 -4.47 1.23 -30.14
N ASP A 60 -5.23 1.09 -31.24
CA ASP A 60 -6.05 -0.11 -31.54
C ASP A 60 -5.26 -1.43 -31.41
N ALA A 61 -3.96 -1.38 -31.71
CA ALA A 61 -3.07 -2.52 -31.65
C ALA A 61 -2.88 -3.04 -30.19
N LEU A 62 -2.89 -2.14 -29.19
CA LEU A 62 -2.74 -2.50 -27.77
C LEU A 62 -4.05 -2.88 -27.09
N VAL A 63 -5.19 -2.50 -27.67
CA VAL A 63 -6.52 -2.72 -27.08
C VAL A 63 -6.73 -4.17 -26.62
N PRO A 64 -6.44 -5.23 -27.42
CA PRO A 64 -6.64 -6.61 -26.98
C PRO A 64 -5.89 -7.01 -25.70
N PHE A 65 -4.78 -6.33 -25.40
CA PHE A 65 -3.95 -6.60 -24.23
C PHE A 65 -4.35 -5.73 -23.02
N ILE A 66 -5.02 -4.59 -23.25
CA ILE A 66 -5.48 -3.69 -22.20
C ILE A 66 -6.88 -4.09 -21.70
N LEU A 67 -7.79 -4.46 -22.61
CA LEU A 67 -9.17 -4.80 -22.25
C LEU A 67 -9.29 -5.87 -21.15
N PRO A 68 -8.47 -6.94 -21.09
CA PRO A 68 -8.54 -7.91 -20.00
C PRO A 68 -8.36 -7.30 -18.59
N TYR A 69 -7.59 -6.22 -18.47
CA TYR A 69 -7.43 -5.51 -17.20
C TYR A 69 -8.70 -4.73 -16.82
N ILE A 70 -9.32 -4.05 -17.80
CA ILE A 70 -10.56 -3.28 -17.62
C ILE A 70 -11.76 -4.21 -17.37
N GLU A 71 -11.87 -5.30 -18.13
CA GLU A 71 -12.88 -6.35 -17.95
C GLU A 71 -12.80 -7.00 -16.57
N ARG A 72 -11.59 -7.11 -16.01
CA ARG A 72 -11.42 -7.65 -14.67
C ARG A 72 -11.92 -6.66 -13.63
N GLN A 73 -11.37 -5.45 -13.62
CA GLN A 73 -11.65 -4.46 -12.58
C GLN A 73 -11.32 -3.04 -13.02
N VAL A 74 -12.10 -2.06 -12.56
CA VAL A 74 -11.83 -0.62 -12.76
C VAL A 74 -11.99 0.17 -11.46
N GLU A 75 -11.32 1.30 -11.35
CA GLU A 75 -11.50 2.29 -10.28
C GLU A 75 -12.13 3.55 -10.88
N ILE A 76 -13.29 3.95 -10.35
CA ILE A 76 -14.01 5.13 -10.78
C ILE A 76 -13.48 6.33 -10.00
N VAL A 77 -12.95 7.31 -10.73
CA VAL A 77 -12.39 8.54 -10.19
C VAL A 77 -13.00 9.78 -10.85
N THR A 78 -13.00 10.90 -10.13
CA THR A 78 -13.54 12.17 -10.66
C THR A 78 -12.68 12.74 -11.79
N HIS A 79 -11.37 12.70 -11.60
CA HIS A 79 -10.37 13.30 -12.49
C HIS A 79 -9.32 12.24 -12.85
N PRO A 80 -9.61 11.36 -13.81
CA PRO A 80 -8.63 10.38 -14.29
C PRO A 80 -7.40 11.12 -14.83
N VAL A 81 -6.23 10.50 -14.70
CA VAL A 81 -4.97 11.09 -15.14
C VAL A 81 -5.04 11.34 -16.64
N LYS A 82 -5.07 12.61 -17.04
CA LYS A 82 -4.95 13.03 -18.43
C LYS A 82 -3.51 13.40 -18.70
N ILE A 83 -2.81 12.59 -19.49
CA ILE A 83 -1.48 12.96 -19.96
C ILE A 83 -1.66 13.83 -21.20
N THR A 84 -1.42 15.13 -21.05
CA THR A 84 -1.33 16.07 -22.17
C THR A 84 0.14 16.32 -22.48
N GLY A 85 0.65 15.73 -23.57
CA GLY A 85 2.04 15.88 -23.98
C GLY A 85 2.75 14.55 -24.27
N PRO A 86 4.07 14.56 -24.52
CA PRO A 86 4.84 13.35 -24.71
C PRO A 86 4.80 12.45 -23.46
N LEU A 87 4.80 11.13 -23.66
CA LEU A 87 4.80 10.16 -22.56
C LEU A 87 6.14 10.18 -21.82
N VAL A 88 6.21 10.92 -20.72
CA VAL A 88 7.38 10.95 -19.83
C VAL A 88 7.26 9.80 -18.84
N TRP A 89 8.25 8.89 -18.81
CA TRP A 89 8.10 7.66 -18.02
C TRP A 89 7.96 7.91 -16.51
N GLU A 90 8.54 9.01 -15.99
CA GLU A 90 8.37 9.42 -14.59
C GLU A 90 6.88 9.65 -14.22
N SER A 91 6.05 10.08 -15.18
CA SER A 91 4.62 10.31 -14.94
C SER A 91 3.83 9.03 -14.61
N PHE A 92 4.35 7.85 -14.99
CA PHE A 92 3.77 6.55 -14.63
C PHE A 92 4.30 5.99 -13.30
N GLY A 93 5.34 6.61 -12.72
CA GLY A 93 6.06 6.09 -11.56
C GLY A 93 5.40 6.42 -10.21
N SER A 94 4.63 7.50 -10.12
CA SER A 94 3.96 7.93 -8.89
C SER A 94 2.69 7.13 -8.60
N ASP A 95 2.03 6.62 -9.65
CA ASP A 95 0.77 5.89 -9.50
C ASP A 95 1.03 4.39 -9.33
N ASN A 96 1.10 3.95 -8.07
CA ASN A 96 1.22 2.53 -7.71
C ASN A 96 -0.12 1.77 -7.81
N THR A 97 -1.16 2.36 -8.40
CA THR A 97 -2.43 1.65 -8.55
C THR A 97 -2.32 0.46 -9.48
N LYS A 98 -2.95 -0.62 -9.04
CA LYS A 98 -3.00 -1.91 -9.73
C LYS A 98 -4.25 -2.07 -10.61
N ILE A 99 -5.07 -1.02 -10.68
CA ILE A 99 -6.38 -1.04 -11.32
C ILE A 99 -6.46 0.14 -12.31
N PRO A 100 -6.99 -0.05 -13.53
CA PRO A 100 -7.31 1.04 -14.44
C PRO A 100 -8.24 2.08 -13.82
N ARG A 101 -7.90 3.36 -13.96
CA ARG A 101 -8.67 4.49 -13.44
C ARG A 101 -9.43 5.18 -14.55
N LEU A 102 -10.74 5.34 -14.35
CA LEU A 102 -11.66 5.87 -15.34
C LEU A 102 -12.68 6.80 -14.67
N SER A 103 -13.13 7.81 -15.40
CA SER A 103 -14.41 8.46 -15.08
C SER A 103 -15.59 7.58 -15.51
N MET A 104 -16.78 7.80 -14.95
CA MET A 104 -17.99 7.07 -15.39
C MET A 104 -18.28 7.27 -16.89
N GLY A 105 -18.04 8.47 -17.41
CA GLY A 105 -18.24 8.77 -18.82
C GLY A 105 -17.29 8.01 -19.74
N GLU A 106 -16.01 7.92 -19.39
CA GLU A 106 -15.04 7.12 -20.14
C GLU A 106 -15.35 5.62 -20.03
N LEU A 107 -15.73 5.13 -18.85
CA LEU A 107 -16.16 3.74 -18.70
C LEU A 107 -17.35 3.43 -19.61
N LYS A 108 -18.35 4.32 -19.67
CA LYS A 108 -19.48 4.18 -20.60
C LYS A 108 -19.01 4.07 -22.04
N GLN A 109 -18.13 4.98 -22.47
CA GLN A 109 -17.60 4.99 -23.84
C GLN A 109 -16.83 3.70 -24.18
N ILE A 110 -16.02 3.21 -23.25
CA ILE A 110 -15.24 1.97 -23.40
C ILE A 110 -16.18 0.76 -23.50
N MET A 111 -17.17 0.65 -22.60
CA MET A 111 -18.17 -0.42 -22.64
C MET A 111 -18.97 -0.40 -23.94
N ASP A 112 -19.35 0.79 -24.41
CA ASP A 112 -20.11 0.96 -25.65
C ASP A 112 -19.26 0.66 -26.90
N LYS A 113 -18.01 1.13 -26.94
CA LYS A 113 -17.07 0.96 -28.07
C LYS A 113 -16.61 -0.50 -28.20
N TYR A 114 -16.17 -1.10 -27.11
CA TYR A 114 -15.52 -2.42 -27.13
C TYR A 114 -16.46 -3.57 -26.73
N LYS A 115 -17.70 -3.28 -26.35
CA LYS A 115 -18.71 -4.27 -25.91
C LYS A 115 -18.24 -5.11 -24.71
N ILE A 116 -17.44 -4.50 -23.84
CA ILE A 116 -16.96 -5.11 -22.61
C ILE A 116 -17.78 -4.64 -21.40
N CYS A 117 -17.72 -5.39 -20.31
CA CYS A 117 -18.26 -4.98 -19.02
C CYS A 117 -17.30 -5.43 -17.92
N PRO A 118 -16.79 -4.52 -17.07
CA PRO A 118 -16.00 -4.91 -15.91
C PRO A 118 -16.79 -5.86 -15.01
N LYS A 119 -16.11 -6.90 -14.51
CA LYS A 119 -16.66 -7.80 -13.48
C LYS A 119 -16.78 -7.08 -12.15
N GLU A 120 -15.79 -6.25 -11.83
CA GLU A 120 -15.70 -5.49 -10.59
C GLU A 120 -15.45 -3.99 -10.85
N ALA A 121 -16.00 -3.13 -10.01
CA ALA A 121 -15.65 -1.71 -9.99
C ALA A 121 -15.45 -1.22 -8.57
N VAL A 122 -14.46 -0.35 -8.36
CA VAL A 122 -14.22 0.37 -7.12
C VAL A 122 -14.70 1.80 -7.31
N ILE A 123 -15.46 2.35 -6.38
CA ILE A 123 -15.83 3.77 -6.37
C ILE A 123 -15.37 4.39 -5.06
N ILE A 124 -14.50 5.39 -5.17
CA ILE A 124 -13.92 6.09 -4.02
C ILE A 124 -14.53 7.49 -3.96
N ASN A 125 -15.06 7.87 -2.80
CA ASN A 125 -15.69 9.17 -2.57
C ASN A 125 -16.75 9.54 -3.63
N PRO A 126 -17.79 8.70 -3.84
CA PRO A 126 -18.83 8.95 -4.85
C PRO A 126 -19.49 10.34 -4.76
N ARG A 127 -19.51 10.97 -3.58
CA ARG A 127 -19.95 12.37 -3.41
C ARG A 127 -19.20 13.34 -4.32
N HIS A 128 -17.87 13.24 -4.36
CA HIS A 128 -17.04 14.08 -5.23
C HIS A 128 -17.31 13.79 -6.70
N ILE A 129 -17.44 12.51 -7.07
CA ILE A 129 -17.73 12.08 -8.45
C ILE A 129 -19.07 12.66 -8.93
N VAL A 130 -20.11 12.58 -8.10
CA VAL A 130 -21.45 13.11 -8.42
C VAL A 130 -21.42 14.63 -8.50
N ALA A 131 -20.77 15.31 -7.55
CA ALA A 131 -20.70 16.77 -7.50
C ALA A 131 -19.96 17.36 -8.70
N ASP A 132 -18.87 16.73 -9.13
CA ASP A 132 -17.99 17.24 -10.20
C ASP A 132 -18.35 16.77 -11.59
N SER A 133 -19.27 15.80 -11.73
CA SER A 133 -19.70 15.30 -13.03
C SER A 133 -20.09 16.47 -13.96
N ILE A 134 -19.29 16.64 -15.03
CA ILE A 134 -19.39 17.78 -15.96
C ILE A 134 -20.79 17.86 -16.58
N GLU A 135 -21.43 16.70 -16.79
CA GLU A 135 -22.80 16.60 -17.27
C GLU A 135 -23.79 17.28 -16.31
N MET A 136 -23.57 17.18 -14.99
CA MET A 136 -24.40 17.88 -13.99
C MET A 136 -24.12 19.37 -13.92
N LYS A 137 -22.90 19.83 -14.24
CA LYS A 137 -22.59 21.26 -14.36
C LYS A 137 -23.43 21.91 -15.48
N LYS A 138 -23.62 21.21 -16.62
CA LYS A 138 -24.49 21.66 -17.72
C LYS A 138 -25.96 21.79 -17.29
N TYR A 139 -26.49 20.81 -16.56
CA TYR A 139 -27.88 20.85 -16.08
C TYR A 139 -28.14 21.97 -15.08
N THR A 140 -27.14 22.32 -14.25
CA THR A 140 -27.29 23.36 -13.23
C THR A 140 -27.41 24.75 -13.89
N LEU A 141 -26.67 24.99 -14.98
CA LEU A 141 -26.73 26.25 -15.73
C LEU A 141 -28.06 26.47 -16.46
N THR A 142 -28.78 25.40 -16.82
CA THR A 142 -30.06 25.51 -17.53
C THR A 142 -31.29 25.68 -16.63
N GLN A 143 -31.19 25.45 -15.32
CA GLN A 143 -32.33 25.57 -14.39
C GLN A 143 -32.36 26.87 -13.59
N SER A 144 -31.31 27.70 -13.65
CA SER A 144 -31.22 28.93 -12.85
C SER A 144 -31.95 30.14 -13.45
N SER A 145 -32.75 29.97 -14.50
CA SER A 145 -33.44 31.10 -15.15
C SER A 145 -34.88 31.34 -14.68
N ASP A 146 -35.47 30.47 -13.85
CA ASP A 146 -36.91 30.55 -13.48
C ASP A 146 -37.21 30.63 -11.97
N ASP A 147 -36.22 30.48 -11.07
CA ASP A 147 -36.43 30.64 -9.63
C ASP A 147 -35.92 32.01 -9.16
N SER A 148 -36.76 33.04 -9.28
CA SER A 148 -36.52 34.36 -8.68
C SER A 148 -36.72 34.31 -7.15
N PHE A 149 -35.77 33.71 -6.44
CA PHE A 149 -35.61 33.98 -5.02
C PHE A 149 -34.89 35.31 -4.86
N THR A 150 -35.58 36.29 -4.31
CA THR A 150 -35.04 37.62 -3.99
C THR A 150 -34.07 37.50 -2.80
N ASP A 151 -32.78 37.36 -3.11
CA ASP A 151 -31.71 37.40 -2.11
C ASP A 151 -31.45 38.83 -1.62
N SER A 152 -31.39 38.96 -0.30
CA SER A 152 -30.98 40.16 0.43
C SER A 152 -29.45 40.30 0.40
N PRO A 153 -28.85 41.47 0.08
CA PRO A 153 -27.41 41.60 -0.18
C PRO A 153 -26.46 41.56 1.03
N ASP A 154 -26.94 41.47 2.28
CA ASP A 154 -26.12 41.88 3.44
C ASP A 154 -25.46 40.76 4.27
N ASP A 155 -25.41 39.50 3.81
CA ASP A 155 -24.81 38.38 4.57
C ASP A 155 -23.60 37.72 3.88
N GLU A 156 -22.65 38.53 3.41
CA GLU A 156 -21.37 38.10 2.81
C GLU A 156 -20.31 37.64 3.84
N ARG A 157 -20.69 36.94 4.93
CA ARG A 157 -19.69 36.27 5.78
C ARG A 157 -19.62 34.78 5.48
N GLU A 158 -18.63 34.48 4.65
CA GLU A 158 -17.99 33.20 4.39
C GLU A 158 -18.03 32.22 5.58
N VAL A 159 -19.09 31.44 5.66
CA VAL A 159 -18.98 30.06 6.11
C VAL A 159 -19.24 29.26 4.86
N SER A 160 -18.30 28.42 4.45
CA SER A 160 -18.44 27.49 3.33
C SER A 160 -19.71 26.65 3.48
N HIS A 161 -20.85 27.18 3.01
CA HIS A 161 -22.15 26.53 3.09
C HIS A 161 -22.09 25.38 2.11
N HIS A 162 -21.79 24.19 2.64
CA HIS A 162 -21.91 22.98 1.87
C HIS A 162 -23.31 22.91 1.27
N PRO A 163 -23.43 22.59 -0.03
CA PRO A 163 -24.69 22.63 -0.74
C PRO A 163 -25.74 21.82 0.04
N CYS A 164 -26.83 22.49 0.41
CA CYS A 164 -27.94 21.92 1.18
C CYS A 164 -28.26 20.50 0.72
N GLY A 165 -28.27 19.52 1.65
CA GLY A 165 -28.32 18.09 1.34
C GLY A 165 -29.40 17.71 0.31
N LYS A 166 -30.56 18.39 0.31
CA LYS A 166 -31.64 18.16 -0.67
C LYS A 166 -31.20 18.30 -2.13
N GLN A 167 -30.36 19.28 -2.47
CA GLN A 167 -29.89 19.46 -3.85
C GLN A 167 -28.93 18.33 -4.25
N PHE A 168 -28.06 17.90 -3.34
CA PHE A 168 -27.14 16.80 -3.59
C PHE A 168 -27.88 15.50 -3.90
N TYR A 169 -28.92 15.12 -3.13
CA TYR A 169 -29.67 13.88 -3.41
C TYR A 169 -30.41 13.90 -4.75
N ARG A 170 -30.89 15.08 -5.19
CA ARG A 170 -31.45 15.22 -6.54
C ARG A 170 -30.38 14.99 -7.61
N LYS A 171 -29.18 15.54 -7.44
CA LYS A 171 -28.04 15.31 -8.34
C LYS A 171 -27.60 13.85 -8.34
N LEU A 172 -27.47 13.22 -7.17
CA LEU A 172 -27.18 11.80 -7.02
C LEU A 172 -28.21 10.93 -7.75
N HIS A 173 -29.50 11.20 -7.55
CA HIS A 173 -30.53 10.42 -8.23
C HIS A 173 -30.44 10.54 -9.74
N LYS A 174 -30.27 11.76 -10.27
CA LYS A 174 -30.11 12.00 -11.70
C LYS A 174 -28.85 11.29 -12.23
N TRP A 175 -27.76 11.31 -11.47
CA TRP A 175 -26.51 10.63 -11.82
C TRP A 175 -26.72 9.12 -11.89
N CYS A 176 -27.38 8.53 -10.89
CA CYS A 176 -27.68 7.09 -10.90
C CYS A 176 -28.59 6.69 -12.07
N LEU A 177 -29.58 7.53 -12.41
CA LEU A 177 -30.44 7.28 -13.57
C LEU A 177 -29.67 7.39 -14.88
N HIS A 178 -28.81 8.41 -15.00
CA HIS A 178 -27.98 8.61 -16.20
C HIS A 178 -27.05 7.43 -16.46
N TYR A 179 -26.46 6.86 -15.41
CA TYR A 179 -25.53 5.73 -15.51
C TYR A 179 -26.15 4.37 -15.15
N GLN A 180 -27.48 4.27 -15.05
CA GLN A 180 -28.17 3.07 -14.54
C GLN A 180 -27.77 1.78 -15.27
N GLU A 181 -27.57 1.85 -16.59
CA GLU A 181 -27.15 0.71 -17.39
C GLU A 181 -25.79 0.15 -16.95
N ILE A 182 -24.83 1.02 -16.63
CA ILE A 182 -23.50 0.61 -16.15
C ILE A 182 -23.60 0.08 -14.73
N LEU A 183 -24.30 0.83 -13.87
CA LEU A 183 -24.44 0.51 -12.45
C LEU A 183 -25.06 -0.88 -12.24
N SER A 184 -26.05 -1.24 -13.06
CA SER A 184 -26.73 -2.54 -12.98
C SER A 184 -26.03 -3.70 -13.70
N LYS A 185 -25.16 -3.42 -14.68
CA LYS A 185 -24.42 -4.46 -15.42
C LYS A 185 -23.19 -4.96 -14.66
N ILE A 186 -22.50 -4.10 -13.93
CA ILE A 186 -21.31 -4.49 -13.16
C ILE A 186 -21.76 -5.33 -11.97
N ALA A 187 -21.28 -6.57 -11.92
CA ALA A 187 -21.75 -7.56 -10.95
C ALA A 187 -21.35 -7.21 -9.52
N ASN A 188 -20.18 -6.60 -9.33
CA ASN A 188 -19.53 -6.45 -8.04
C ASN A 188 -19.02 -5.03 -7.83
N TRP A 189 -19.70 -4.25 -7.00
CA TRP A 189 -19.25 -2.91 -6.61
C TRP A 189 -18.51 -2.93 -5.28
N ASN A 190 -17.37 -2.25 -5.23
CA ASN A 190 -16.59 -1.99 -4.03
C ASN A 190 -16.68 -0.49 -3.72
N LEU A 191 -17.26 -0.14 -2.58
CA LEU A 191 -17.43 1.23 -2.15
C LEU A 191 -16.37 1.60 -1.11
N GLU A 192 -15.67 2.71 -1.33
CA GLU A 192 -14.88 3.39 -0.30
C GLU A 192 -15.44 4.80 -0.09
N GLU A 193 -16.04 5.04 1.08
CA GLU A 193 -16.71 6.31 1.38
C GLU A 193 -16.22 6.92 2.69
N TYR A 194 -16.00 8.23 2.67
CA TYR A 194 -15.66 9.02 3.83
C TYR A 194 -16.94 9.67 4.36
N VAL A 195 -17.47 9.08 5.43
CA VAL A 195 -18.72 9.51 6.05
C VAL A 195 -18.47 10.85 6.75
N MET A 196 -19.00 11.93 6.18
CA MET A 196 -18.84 13.27 6.76
C MET A 196 -20.13 13.79 7.42
N TYR A 197 -21.30 13.21 7.09
CA TYR A 197 -22.59 13.77 7.49
C TYR A 197 -23.60 12.72 7.93
N SER A 198 -24.67 13.15 8.59
CA SER A 198 -25.74 12.26 9.07
C SER A 198 -26.67 11.72 7.97
N ASP A 199 -26.76 12.39 6.83
CA ASP A 199 -27.69 12.01 5.75
C ASP A 199 -27.13 10.90 4.82
N GLU A 200 -26.04 10.25 5.22
CA GLU A 200 -25.48 9.10 4.49
C GLU A 200 -26.42 7.90 4.41
N THR A 201 -27.36 7.78 5.35
CA THR A 201 -28.40 6.74 5.29
C THR A 201 -29.21 6.85 3.99
N LYS A 202 -29.60 8.07 3.59
CA LYS A 202 -30.33 8.28 2.32
C LYS A 202 -29.43 8.08 1.12
N PHE A 203 -28.16 8.49 1.23
CA PHE A 203 -27.16 8.31 0.17
C PHE A 203 -27.01 6.83 -0.18
N MET A 204 -26.78 6.00 0.83
CA MET A 204 -26.58 4.57 0.67
C MET A 204 -27.82 3.83 0.24
N SER A 205 -28.96 4.16 0.84
CA SER A 205 -30.25 3.61 0.40
C SER A 205 -30.49 3.87 -1.09
N LYS A 206 -30.07 5.05 -1.59
CA LYS A 206 -30.22 5.38 -3.01
C LYS A 206 -29.27 4.58 -3.88
N LEU A 207 -27.99 4.46 -3.51
CA LEU A 207 -27.01 3.68 -4.30
C LEU A 207 -27.36 2.19 -4.35
N ASN A 208 -27.83 1.61 -3.24
CA ASN A 208 -28.25 0.22 -3.17
C ASN A 208 -29.35 -0.16 -4.17
N CYS A 209 -30.15 0.81 -4.64
CA CYS A 209 -31.15 0.56 -5.69
C CYS A 209 -30.55 0.34 -7.07
N PHE A 210 -29.29 0.74 -7.30
CA PHE A 210 -28.64 0.71 -8.60
C PHE A 210 -27.40 -0.18 -8.65
N MET A 211 -26.75 -0.43 -7.51
CA MET A 211 -25.47 -1.13 -7.42
C MET A 211 -25.60 -2.40 -6.58
N ASN A 212 -24.97 -3.49 -7.03
CA ASN A 212 -24.77 -4.68 -6.22
C ASN A 212 -23.43 -4.61 -5.47
N PHE A 213 -23.45 -4.20 -4.21
CA PHE A 213 -22.24 -4.05 -3.41
C PHE A 213 -21.69 -5.39 -2.93
N GLN A 214 -20.43 -5.66 -3.25
CA GLN A 214 -19.67 -6.79 -2.75
C GLN A 214 -18.75 -6.41 -1.59
N SER A 215 -18.11 -5.24 -1.64
CA SER A 215 -17.29 -4.70 -0.54
C SER A 215 -17.74 -3.29 -0.18
N ILE A 216 -17.76 -2.97 1.11
CA ILE A 216 -18.01 -1.61 1.60
C ILE A 216 -16.95 -1.27 2.64
N MET A 217 -16.35 -0.10 2.48
CA MET A 217 -15.39 0.48 3.39
C MET A 217 -15.85 1.88 3.76
N TYR A 218 -16.17 2.08 5.04
CA TYR A 218 -16.50 3.39 5.58
C TYR A 218 -15.37 3.93 6.43
N LYS A 219 -15.02 5.18 6.19
CA LYS A 219 -14.16 6.00 7.05
C LYS A 219 -15.01 7.07 7.69
N PHE A 220 -15.29 6.91 8.98
CA PHE A 220 -15.96 7.91 9.80
C PHE A 220 -14.93 8.96 10.26
N PRO A 221 -15.35 10.21 10.50
CA PRO A 221 -14.43 11.27 10.87
C PRO A 221 -13.95 11.04 12.30
N TYR A 222 -12.74 11.52 12.60
CA TYR A 222 -12.26 11.59 13.98
C TYR A 222 -12.94 12.76 14.67
N LEU A 223 -13.87 12.48 15.58
CA LEU A 223 -14.38 13.51 16.51
C LEU A 223 -13.54 13.44 17.79
N ASN A 224 -13.32 14.59 18.42
CA ASN A 224 -12.66 14.61 19.72
C ASN A 224 -13.54 13.91 20.75
N ASP A 225 -12.92 13.30 21.77
CA ASP A 225 -13.65 12.63 22.87
C ASP A 225 -14.64 13.59 23.59
N ASP A 226 -14.42 14.90 23.51
CA ASP A 226 -15.29 15.92 24.11
C ASP A 226 -16.53 16.24 23.26
N ASP A 227 -16.54 15.85 21.97
CA ASP A 227 -17.61 16.11 21.00
C ASP A 227 -18.44 14.83 20.75
N GLU A 228 -18.72 14.04 21.81
CA GLU A 228 -19.63 12.87 21.76
C GLU A 228 -21.09 13.32 21.57
N ASP A 229 -21.40 13.88 20.40
CA ASP A 229 -22.76 14.21 20.03
C ASP A 229 -23.54 12.92 19.72
N GLU A 230 -24.61 12.69 20.49
CA GLU A 230 -25.60 11.60 20.32
C GLU A 230 -26.06 11.44 18.86
N PHE A 231 -26.08 12.56 18.14
CA PHE A 231 -26.40 12.64 16.71
C PHE A 231 -25.53 11.73 15.82
N HIS A 232 -24.24 11.59 16.13
CA HIS A 232 -23.33 10.77 15.32
C HIS A 232 -23.60 9.27 15.50
N HIS A 233 -24.03 8.83 16.68
CA HIS A 233 -24.35 7.42 16.92
C HIS A 233 -25.59 6.96 16.13
N GLU A 234 -26.66 7.76 16.11
CA GLU A 234 -27.85 7.41 15.33
C GLU A 234 -27.57 7.47 13.82
N ALA A 235 -26.74 8.41 13.36
CA ALA A 235 -26.28 8.43 11.97
C ALA A 235 -25.49 7.17 11.60
N GLN A 236 -24.50 6.78 12.41
CA GLN A 236 -23.70 5.56 12.20
C GLN A 236 -24.61 4.33 12.14
N LYS A 237 -25.51 4.18 13.10
CA LYS A 237 -26.49 3.09 13.16
C LYS A 237 -27.39 3.07 11.92
N GLY A 238 -27.88 4.23 11.49
CA GLY A 238 -28.64 4.40 10.25
C GLY A 238 -27.87 3.89 9.03
N ILE A 239 -26.62 4.33 8.86
CA ILE A 239 -25.75 3.94 7.74
C ILE A 239 -25.52 2.43 7.73
N ILE A 240 -25.11 1.85 8.86
CA ILE A 240 -24.79 0.43 8.92
C ILE A 240 -26.08 -0.41 8.70
N ASN A 241 -27.24 0.09 9.11
CA ASN A 241 -28.52 -0.55 8.80
C ASN A 241 -28.88 -0.54 7.31
N THR A 242 -28.33 0.37 6.52
CA THR A 242 -28.51 0.39 5.06
C THR A 242 -27.55 -0.51 4.29
N ILE A 243 -26.51 -1.06 4.92
CA ILE A 243 -25.57 -1.97 4.24
C ILE A 243 -26.32 -3.23 3.80
N PRO A 244 -26.23 -3.65 2.52
CA PRO A 244 -26.88 -4.86 2.03
C PRO A 244 -26.38 -6.13 2.75
N ASN A 245 -27.28 -7.08 2.99
CA ASN A 245 -26.92 -8.38 3.61
C ASN A 245 -26.03 -9.26 2.72
N SER A 246 -25.94 -8.95 1.42
CA SER A 246 -25.12 -9.66 0.41
C SER A 246 -23.64 -9.26 0.44
N VAL A 247 -23.26 -8.25 1.21
CA VAL A 247 -21.86 -7.78 1.29
C VAL A 247 -20.95 -8.91 1.78
N VAL A 248 -19.84 -9.09 1.07
CA VAL A 248 -18.83 -10.14 1.33
C VAL A 248 -17.68 -9.57 2.16
N SER A 249 -17.40 -8.28 2.05
CA SER A 249 -16.31 -7.60 2.77
C SER A 249 -16.80 -6.28 3.35
N LEU A 250 -16.63 -6.09 4.66
CA LEU A 250 -17.05 -4.89 5.37
C LEU A 250 -15.90 -4.34 6.20
N GLU A 251 -15.52 -3.09 5.98
CA GLU A 251 -14.51 -2.37 6.75
C GLU A 251 -15.11 -1.09 7.33
N LEU A 252 -15.11 -0.96 8.65
CA LEU A 252 -15.67 0.18 9.38
C LEU A 252 -14.56 0.85 10.16
N PHE A 253 -13.98 1.93 9.63
CA PHE A 253 -13.00 2.75 10.33
C PHE A 253 -13.71 3.87 11.07
N MET A 254 -13.88 3.73 12.38
CA MET A 254 -14.54 4.74 13.21
C MET A 254 -13.83 4.92 14.54
N THR A 255 -13.98 6.11 15.10
CA THR A 255 -13.37 6.53 16.37
C THR A 255 -14.23 6.19 17.58
N HIS A 256 -15.55 6.28 17.44
CA HIS A 256 -16.45 6.09 18.55
C HIS A 256 -16.84 4.63 18.75
N LYS A 257 -17.36 4.33 19.94
CA LYS A 257 -17.88 3.01 20.28
C LYS A 257 -19.04 2.67 19.36
N LEU A 258 -18.86 1.62 18.56
CA LEU A 258 -19.96 1.00 17.83
C LEU A 258 -20.85 0.28 18.85
N GLN A 259 -21.97 0.87 19.24
CA GLN A 259 -22.86 0.23 20.22
C GLN A 259 -23.56 -0.98 19.60
N ASN A 260 -23.31 -2.17 20.17
CA ASN A 260 -24.10 -3.41 20.02
C ASN A 260 -24.64 -3.70 18.60
N PHE A 261 -23.80 -3.54 17.59
CA PHE A 261 -24.22 -3.81 16.23
C PHE A 261 -24.23 -5.30 15.92
N ASN A 262 -25.36 -5.80 15.40
CA ASN A 262 -25.55 -7.20 15.09
C ASN A 262 -25.10 -7.53 13.66
N PHE A 263 -23.89 -8.05 13.51
CA PHE A 263 -23.38 -8.48 12.21
C PHE A 263 -23.98 -9.81 11.72
N LEU A 264 -24.72 -10.56 12.55
CA LEU A 264 -25.29 -11.87 12.16
C LEU A 264 -26.24 -11.80 10.95
N LYS A 265 -26.76 -10.62 10.60
CA LYS A 265 -27.60 -10.44 9.40
C LYS A 265 -26.83 -10.56 8.08
N TYR A 266 -25.50 -10.43 8.08
CA TYR A 266 -24.67 -10.54 6.87
C TYR A 266 -24.20 -11.98 6.64
N SER A 267 -25.10 -12.83 6.14
CA SER A 267 -24.82 -14.25 5.90
C SER A 267 -23.76 -14.53 4.81
N SER A 268 -23.45 -13.53 3.98
CA SER A 268 -22.43 -13.62 2.93
C SER A 268 -21.06 -13.07 3.35
N LEU A 269 -20.96 -12.49 4.56
CA LEU A 269 -19.75 -11.81 5.02
C LEU A 269 -18.60 -12.80 5.18
N ARG A 270 -17.46 -12.51 4.56
CA ARG A 270 -16.21 -13.29 4.64
C ARG A 270 -15.09 -12.49 5.29
N LYS A 271 -15.05 -11.17 5.06
CA LYS A 271 -14.07 -10.27 5.67
C LYS A 271 -14.78 -9.20 6.50
N LEU A 272 -14.34 -9.01 7.73
CA LEU A 272 -14.84 -7.97 8.62
C LEU A 272 -13.68 -7.23 9.26
N SER A 273 -13.64 -5.91 9.12
CA SER A 273 -12.84 -5.02 9.95
C SER A 273 -13.75 -4.08 10.70
N CYS A 274 -13.72 -4.09 12.02
CA CYS A 274 -14.58 -3.25 12.83
C CYS A 274 -13.95 -2.96 14.20
N PRO A 275 -14.29 -1.81 14.81
CA PRO A 275 -13.97 -1.61 16.20
C PRO A 275 -14.82 -2.52 17.08
N ILE A 276 -14.31 -2.84 18.27
CA ILE A 276 -15.10 -3.42 19.36
C ILE A 276 -14.93 -2.59 20.63
N ALA A 277 -16.04 -2.40 21.33
CA ALA A 277 -16.14 -1.67 22.58
C ALA A 277 -16.51 -2.58 23.76
N SER A 278 -17.03 -3.78 23.49
CA SER A 278 -17.40 -4.75 24.51
C SER A 278 -17.26 -6.19 24.00
N HIS A 279 -16.97 -7.10 24.91
CA HIS A 279 -16.66 -8.49 24.59
C HIS A 279 -17.81 -9.23 23.91
N ASN A 280 -19.05 -8.95 24.33
CA ASN A 280 -20.27 -9.56 23.78
C ASN A 280 -20.43 -9.34 22.27
N GLN A 281 -19.76 -8.35 21.66
CA GLN A 281 -19.82 -8.07 20.23
C GLN A 281 -19.17 -9.16 19.38
N ILE A 282 -18.20 -9.90 19.94
CA ILE A 282 -17.58 -11.02 19.22
C ILE A 282 -18.63 -12.09 18.87
N ASN A 283 -19.61 -12.29 19.75
CA ASN A 283 -20.71 -13.24 19.54
C ASN A 283 -21.71 -12.79 18.46
N LEU A 284 -21.62 -11.53 18.02
CA LEU A 284 -22.46 -10.97 16.97
C LEU A 284 -21.83 -11.09 15.58
N ILE A 285 -20.63 -11.68 15.47
CA ILE A 285 -19.93 -11.88 14.20
C ILE A 285 -20.44 -13.16 13.51
N PRO A 286 -20.78 -13.12 12.20
CA PRO A 286 -21.24 -14.30 11.48
C PRO A 286 -20.21 -15.45 11.49
N PRO A 287 -20.67 -16.71 11.61
CA PRO A 287 -19.78 -17.89 11.58
C PRO A 287 -19.11 -18.12 10.22
N CYS A 288 -19.56 -17.44 9.17
CA CYS A 288 -19.00 -17.51 7.82
C CYS A 288 -17.80 -16.57 7.61
N VAL A 289 -17.46 -15.71 8.57
CA VAL A 289 -16.29 -14.83 8.49
C VAL A 289 -15.00 -15.66 8.51
N GLU A 290 -14.12 -15.40 7.54
CA GLU A 290 -12.82 -16.06 7.35
C GLU A 290 -11.65 -15.12 7.68
N SER A 291 -11.84 -13.80 7.59
CA SER A 291 -10.85 -12.78 7.93
C SER A 291 -11.47 -11.73 8.85
N LEU A 292 -10.89 -11.57 10.04
CA LEU A 292 -11.40 -10.67 11.08
C LEU A 292 -10.29 -9.73 11.55
N ASN A 293 -10.55 -8.43 11.46
CA ASN A 293 -9.67 -7.39 11.96
C ASN A 293 -10.36 -6.56 13.04
N LEU A 294 -9.94 -6.77 14.29
CA LEU A 294 -10.46 -6.09 15.46
C LEU A 294 -9.53 -4.97 15.89
N PHE A 295 -10.13 -3.85 16.29
CA PHE A 295 -9.41 -2.76 16.92
C PHE A 295 -10.27 -2.11 18.02
N VAL A 296 -9.61 -1.42 18.95
CA VAL A 296 -10.23 -0.58 19.98
C VAL A 296 -9.64 0.79 19.74
N HIS A 297 -10.53 1.78 19.64
CA HIS A 297 -10.10 3.12 19.29
C HIS A 297 -9.46 3.85 20.46
N SER A 298 -9.96 3.64 21.69
CA SER A 298 -9.48 4.35 22.86
C SER A 298 -8.38 3.56 23.56
N PHE A 299 -7.22 4.19 23.73
CA PHE A 299 -6.10 3.67 24.53
C PHE A 299 -6.46 3.44 26.01
N LYS A 300 -7.63 3.90 26.46
CA LYS A 300 -8.09 3.82 27.85
C LYS A 300 -9.06 2.67 28.10
N VAL A 301 -9.55 2.00 27.06
CA VAL A 301 -10.61 0.99 27.20
C VAL A 301 -10.04 -0.39 26.96
N GLU A 302 -10.04 -1.21 28.00
CA GLU A 302 -9.76 -2.64 27.87
C GLU A 302 -11.06 -3.41 27.59
N VAL A 303 -10.98 -4.35 26.65
CA VAL A 303 -12.02 -5.31 26.31
C VAL A 303 -11.53 -6.69 26.74
N THR A 304 -12.14 -7.21 27.81
CA THR A 304 -11.85 -8.54 28.36
C THR A 304 -12.86 -9.56 27.84
N PHE A 305 -12.38 -10.68 27.29
CA PHE A 305 -13.24 -11.75 26.78
C PHE A 305 -13.58 -12.79 27.84
N LEU A 306 -14.70 -13.50 27.66
CA LEU A 306 -15.12 -14.61 28.51
C LEU A 306 -14.93 -15.95 27.77
N ASP A 307 -14.75 -17.05 28.50
CA ASP A 307 -14.66 -18.39 27.88
C ASP A 307 -15.94 -18.80 27.14
N THR A 308 -17.07 -18.14 27.44
CA THR A 308 -18.35 -18.34 26.75
C THR A 308 -18.44 -17.61 25.41
N ASP A 309 -17.51 -16.67 25.15
CA ASP A 309 -17.48 -15.93 23.90
C ASP A 309 -17.00 -16.83 22.76
N LYS A 310 -17.68 -16.76 21.62
CA LYS A 310 -17.46 -17.63 20.46
C LYS A 310 -16.90 -16.85 19.28
N VAL A 311 -15.82 -17.37 18.71
CA VAL A 311 -15.25 -16.86 17.46
C VAL A 311 -15.84 -17.61 16.25
N PRO A 312 -15.80 -17.00 15.05
CA PRO A 312 -16.14 -17.71 13.81
C PRO A 312 -15.27 -18.96 13.61
N GLN A 313 -15.89 -20.13 13.40
CA GLN A 313 -15.21 -21.43 13.26
C GLN A 313 -14.44 -21.61 11.93
N ASN A 314 -14.55 -20.64 11.01
CA ASN A 314 -13.86 -20.67 9.71
C ASN A 314 -12.78 -19.61 9.61
N LEU A 315 -12.39 -19.00 10.74
CA LEU A 315 -11.43 -17.92 10.75
C LEU A 315 -10.02 -18.42 10.38
N LYS A 316 -9.48 -17.84 9.30
CA LYS A 316 -8.14 -18.11 8.76
C LYS A 316 -7.19 -16.94 8.98
N GLU A 317 -7.71 -15.72 9.01
CA GLU A 317 -6.94 -14.51 9.27
C GLU A 317 -7.51 -13.75 10.47
N PHE A 318 -6.64 -13.42 11.41
CA PHE A 318 -7.00 -12.65 12.57
C PHE A 318 -6.00 -11.51 12.80
N VAL A 319 -6.50 -10.28 12.76
CA VAL A 319 -5.74 -9.05 12.96
C VAL A 319 -6.26 -8.36 14.20
N VAL A 320 -5.36 -7.94 15.08
CA VAL A 320 -5.67 -7.22 16.30
C VAL A 320 -4.85 -5.94 16.34
N MET A 321 -5.51 -4.79 16.38
CA MET A 321 -4.87 -3.47 16.44
C MET A 321 -5.45 -2.66 17.60
N ALA A 322 -5.16 -2.99 18.86
CA ALA A 322 -5.74 -2.22 19.97
C ALA A 322 -5.13 -2.39 21.36
N TYR A 323 -5.16 -1.29 22.14
CA TYR A 323 -4.61 -1.25 23.50
C TYR A 323 -5.76 -1.75 24.35
N GLY A 324 -5.60 -2.92 24.96
CA GLY A 324 -6.63 -3.45 25.84
C GLY A 324 -7.38 -4.66 25.32
N PHE A 325 -6.66 -5.70 24.92
CA PHE A 325 -7.21 -7.06 24.88
C PHE A 325 -6.44 -7.98 25.82
N PRO A 326 -6.47 -7.75 27.15
CA PRO A 326 -5.56 -8.40 28.10
C PRO A 326 -5.64 -9.92 28.13
N ASN A 327 -6.73 -10.52 27.66
CA ASN A 327 -6.96 -11.96 27.61
C ASN A 327 -7.39 -12.48 26.22
N ILE A 328 -6.83 -11.90 25.14
CA ILE A 328 -7.15 -12.31 23.75
C ILE A 328 -6.92 -13.79 23.47
N GLU A 329 -6.06 -14.46 24.24
CA GLU A 329 -5.76 -15.88 24.10
C GLU A 329 -7.00 -16.77 24.29
N ILE A 330 -8.02 -16.30 25.01
CA ILE A 330 -9.31 -17.00 25.13
C ILE A 330 -9.97 -17.16 23.76
N LEU A 331 -9.89 -16.12 22.92
CA LEU A 331 -10.43 -16.17 21.56
C LEU A 331 -9.53 -17.01 20.64
N ILE A 332 -8.21 -16.80 20.69
CA ILE A 332 -7.26 -17.47 19.79
C ILE A 332 -7.30 -18.99 19.94
N LYS A 333 -7.47 -19.52 21.17
CA LYS A 333 -7.60 -20.97 21.44
C LYS A 333 -8.73 -21.65 20.67
N GLN A 334 -9.73 -20.89 20.23
CA GLN A 334 -10.88 -21.40 19.49
C GLN A 334 -10.67 -21.41 17.96
N MET A 335 -9.58 -20.81 17.47
CA MET A 335 -9.31 -20.59 16.04
C MET A 335 -8.39 -21.69 15.48
N ASP A 336 -8.86 -22.93 15.42
CA ASP A 336 -8.09 -24.08 14.96
C ASP A 336 -7.59 -23.97 13.50
N LYS A 337 -8.32 -23.23 12.65
CA LYS A 337 -7.99 -22.99 11.23
C LYS A 337 -7.15 -21.74 10.97
N LEU A 338 -6.63 -21.08 12.01
CA LEU A 338 -5.89 -19.83 11.84
C LEU A 338 -4.59 -20.03 11.05
N GLU A 339 -4.44 -19.33 9.94
CA GLU A 339 -3.28 -19.37 9.04
C GLU A 339 -2.42 -18.09 9.12
N SER A 340 -3.05 -16.96 9.41
CA SER A 340 -2.42 -15.64 9.45
C SER A 340 -2.82 -14.91 10.72
N PHE A 341 -1.83 -14.49 11.51
CA PHE A 341 -2.05 -13.71 12.71
C PHE A 341 -1.22 -12.45 12.69
N LYS A 342 -1.88 -11.31 12.90
CA LYS A 342 -1.24 -10.02 13.10
C LYS A 342 -1.70 -9.43 14.43
N ILE A 343 -0.75 -9.00 15.23
CA ILE A 343 -1.02 -8.17 16.40
C ILE A 343 -0.12 -6.94 16.31
N SER A 344 -0.75 -5.78 16.36
CA SER A 344 -0.07 -4.51 16.51
C SER A 344 -0.40 -4.03 17.90
N GLN A 345 0.56 -4.14 18.86
CA GLN A 345 0.73 -3.29 20.05
C GLN A 345 1.57 -3.81 21.24
N TYR A 346 1.74 -2.92 22.24
CA TYR A 346 2.23 -3.14 23.60
C TYR A 346 1.40 -4.18 24.35
N TRP A 347 1.65 -5.43 24.00
CA TRP A 347 1.14 -6.58 24.70
C TRP A 347 1.75 -6.62 26.11
N THR A 348 0.90 -6.80 27.12
CA THR A 348 1.32 -6.85 28.53
C THR A 348 1.91 -8.20 28.91
N SER A 349 1.56 -9.27 28.20
CA SER A 349 2.25 -10.55 28.39
C SER A 349 3.60 -10.52 27.68
N THR A 350 4.60 -11.09 28.34
CA THR A 350 5.96 -11.11 27.82
C THR A 350 6.26 -12.34 26.97
N ARG A 351 5.30 -13.26 26.80
CA ARG A 351 5.51 -14.58 26.18
C ARG A 351 4.56 -14.85 25.03
N ILE A 352 5.10 -15.29 23.90
CA ILE A 352 4.32 -15.60 22.68
C ILE A 352 3.44 -16.82 22.88
N GLU A 353 3.87 -17.79 23.68
CA GLU A 353 3.14 -19.01 23.99
C GLU A 353 1.82 -18.72 24.69
N SER A 354 1.71 -17.58 25.38
CA SER A 354 0.47 -17.16 26.02
C SER A 354 -0.65 -16.95 25.01
N LEU A 355 -0.32 -16.58 23.76
CA LEU A 355 -1.30 -16.38 22.69
C LEU A 355 -2.00 -17.67 22.27
N CYS A 356 -1.43 -18.84 22.55
CA CYS A 356 -2.02 -20.14 22.23
C CYS A 356 -2.37 -20.32 20.73
N LEU A 357 -1.57 -19.73 19.83
CA LEU A 357 -1.73 -19.87 18.38
C LEU A 357 -1.57 -21.33 17.93
N PRO A 358 -2.37 -21.81 16.93
CA PRO A 358 -2.31 -23.18 16.44
C PRO A 358 -1.01 -23.47 15.68
N ASP A 359 -0.34 -24.57 16.00
CA ASP A 359 1.00 -24.85 15.46
C ASP A 359 1.01 -25.26 13.99
N SER A 360 -0.01 -26.01 13.53
CA SER A 360 0.02 -26.68 12.22
C SER A 360 -0.29 -25.78 11.03
N ASN A 361 -1.02 -24.68 11.24
CA ASN A 361 -1.65 -23.93 10.15
C ASN A 361 -1.01 -22.55 9.92
N ILE A 362 -0.27 -22.02 10.88
CA ILE A 362 0.29 -20.68 10.82
C ILE A 362 1.37 -20.58 9.73
N THR A 363 1.10 -19.72 8.75
CA THR A 363 2.00 -19.40 7.63
C THR A 363 2.43 -17.93 7.62
N ASN A 364 1.74 -17.05 8.33
CA ASN A 364 2.05 -15.63 8.43
C ASN A 364 1.93 -15.13 9.87
N LEU A 365 3.01 -14.51 10.37
CA LEU A 365 3.04 -13.85 11.67
C LEU A 365 3.57 -12.43 11.53
N VAL A 366 2.81 -11.48 12.08
CA VAL A 366 3.18 -10.08 12.16
C VAL A 366 3.00 -9.60 13.59
N PHE A 367 4.12 -9.27 14.23
CA PHE A 367 4.16 -8.63 15.53
C PHE A 367 4.62 -7.19 15.33
N GLU A 368 3.80 -6.22 15.70
CA GLU A 368 4.07 -4.80 15.54
C GLU A 368 3.94 -4.11 16.89
N SER A 369 4.98 -3.42 17.33
CA SER A 369 5.08 -2.77 18.64
C SER A 369 4.91 -3.74 19.82
N CYS A 370 5.24 -5.03 19.66
CA CYS A 370 5.09 -6.04 20.72
C CYS A 370 6.35 -6.15 21.59
N CYS A 371 6.12 -6.29 22.89
CA CYS A 371 7.15 -6.36 23.93
C CYS A 371 7.40 -7.78 24.44
N PHE A 372 7.52 -8.77 23.54
CA PHE A 372 7.86 -10.13 23.95
C PHE A 372 9.34 -10.21 24.38
N ASP A 373 9.60 -10.86 25.52
CA ASP A 373 10.96 -11.08 26.03
C ASP A 373 11.72 -12.14 25.23
N ASP A 374 10.99 -13.09 24.64
CA ASP A 374 11.55 -14.17 23.84
C ASP A 374 10.67 -14.53 22.63
N TYR A 375 11.32 -14.57 21.46
CA TYR A 375 10.71 -14.98 20.20
C TYR A 375 11.02 -16.44 19.82
N SER A 376 11.80 -17.17 20.63
CA SER A 376 12.28 -18.53 20.32
C SER A 376 11.14 -19.53 20.07
N SER A 377 10.00 -19.36 20.74
CA SER A 377 8.85 -20.24 20.56
C SER A 377 8.16 -20.15 19.20
N ILE A 378 8.46 -19.13 18.38
CA ILE A 378 8.01 -19.08 16.99
C ILE A 378 8.59 -20.23 16.17
N ARG A 379 9.75 -20.79 16.56
CA ARG A 379 10.42 -21.88 15.83
C ARG A 379 9.60 -23.17 15.70
N LYS A 380 8.53 -23.33 16.47
CA LYS A 380 7.60 -24.46 16.33
C LYS A 380 6.75 -24.38 15.06
N TYR A 381 6.53 -23.18 14.52
CA TYR A 381 5.73 -22.97 13.29
C TYR A 381 6.54 -23.28 12.03
N LYS A 382 6.76 -24.57 11.74
CA LYS A 382 7.55 -25.02 10.57
C LYS A 382 6.91 -24.64 9.23
N GLY A 383 5.60 -24.37 9.20
CA GLY A 383 4.87 -23.87 8.03
C GLY A 383 5.03 -22.37 7.75
N LEU A 384 5.72 -21.62 8.63
CA LEU A 384 5.83 -20.17 8.54
C LEU A 384 6.56 -19.72 7.26
N LYS A 385 5.89 -18.86 6.47
CA LYS A 385 6.39 -18.29 5.21
C LYS A 385 6.77 -16.83 5.35
N ILE A 386 6.05 -16.09 6.20
CA ILE A 386 6.24 -14.66 6.44
C ILE A 386 6.34 -14.45 7.95
N LEU A 387 7.41 -13.78 8.36
CA LEU A 387 7.60 -13.32 9.73
C LEU A 387 8.00 -11.85 9.72
N LYS A 388 7.23 -11.02 10.41
CA LYS A 388 7.52 -9.61 10.60
C LYS A 388 7.52 -9.29 12.09
N ILE A 389 8.58 -8.63 12.54
CA ILE A 389 8.75 -8.18 13.91
C ILE A 389 9.12 -6.70 13.82
N ILE A 390 8.13 -5.85 14.05
CA ILE A 390 8.18 -4.42 13.78
C ILE A 390 8.05 -3.69 15.11
N ASP A 391 8.87 -2.66 15.31
CA ASP A 391 8.92 -1.84 16.51
C ASP A 391 9.01 -2.64 17.83
N SER A 392 9.77 -3.74 17.83
CA SER A 392 9.89 -4.69 18.93
C SER A 392 11.33 -4.83 19.47
N PHE A 393 11.52 -5.59 20.55
CA PHE A 393 12.84 -5.85 21.16
C PHE A 393 13.76 -6.78 20.35
N ILE A 394 14.99 -6.98 20.85
CA ILE A 394 16.08 -7.75 20.22
C ILE A 394 15.69 -9.23 20.07
N LEU A 395 16.28 -9.87 19.06
CA LEU A 395 16.05 -11.27 18.70
C LEU A 395 17.24 -12.19 19.05
N PRO A 396 17.75 -12.24 20.30
CA PRO A 396 18.99 -12.98 20.56
C PRO A 396 18.87 -14.49 20.34
N ASN A 397 17.65 -15.02 20.18
CA ASN A 397 17.40 -16.45 20.00
C ASN A 397 16.32 -16.74 18.93
N LEU A 398 16.07 -15.87 17.95
CA LEU A 398 15.06 -16.24 16.94
C LEU A 398 15.64 -17.16 15.86
N LEU A 399 16.76 -16.76 15.28
CA LEU A 399 17.36 -17.36 14.09
C LEU A 399 18.71 -18.01 14.46
N VAL A 400 18.69 -19.14 15.16
CA VAL A 400 19.94 -19.81 15.61
C VAL A 400 20.26 -21.07 14.81
N SER A 401 19.29 -21.60 14.05
CA SER A 401 19.47 -22.76 13.19
C SER A 401 18.83 -22.55 11.82
N LYS A 402 19.51 -23.05 10.79
CA LYS A 402 18.99 -23.12 9.42
C LYS A 402 17.70 -23.95 9.29
N ASP A 403 17.46 -24.85 10.26
CA ASP A 403 16.32 -25.77 10.28
C ASP A 403 15.13 -25.25 11.10
N ASP A 404 15.26 -24.06 11.71
CA ASP A 404 14.20 -23.47 12.52
C ASP A 404 12.98 -23.08 11.66
N PHE A 405 13.23 -22.56 10.46
CA PHE A 405 12.21 -22.00 9.58
C PHE A 405 12.36 -22.50 8.13
N PRO A 406 12.07 -23.78 7.85
CA PRO A 406 12.35 -24.37 6.54
C PRO A 406 11.56 -23.72 5.40
N ASN A 407 10.41 -23.11 5.68
CA ASN A 407 9.53 -22.52 4.66
C ASN A 407 9.55 -20.99 4.61
N LEU A 408 10.38 -20.33 5.44
CA LEU A 408 10.37 -18.88 5.57
C LEU A 408 10.98 -18.22 4.32
N LYS A 409 10.16 -17.37 3.68
CA LYS A 409 10.53 -16.63 2.46
C LYS A 409 10.79 -15.17 2.75
N THR A 410 10.02 -14.59 3.68
CA THR A 410 10.10 -13.17 4.03
C THR A 410 10.35 -12.98 5.50
N PHE A 411 11.40 -12.22 5.81
CA PHE A 411 11.72 -11.78 7.17
C PHE A 411 11.91 -10.26 7.18
N GLU A 412 11.14 -9.59 8.04
CA GLU A 412 11.24 -8.14 8.27
C GLU A 412 11.47 -7.92 9.77
N TYR A 413 12.53 -7.20 10.10
CA TYR A 413 12.83 -6.79 11.46
C TYR A 413 13.07 -5.28 11.53
N ARG A 414 12.33 -4.62 12.43
CA ARG A 414 12.49 -3.21 12.78
C ARG A 414 12.44 -3.10 14.30
N PRO A 415 13.51 -2.69 15.00
CA PRO A 415 13.45 -2.49 16.43
C PRO A 415 12.65 -1.22 16.76
N GLY A 416 12.03 -1.20 17.93
CA GLY A 416 11.29 -0.03 18.41
C GLY A 416 12.17 1.18 18.67
N ASN A 417 11.67 2.38 18.36
CA ASN A 417 12.33 3.65 18.67
C ASN A 417 12.02 4.08 20.12
N TYR A 418 12.50 3.35 21.12
CA TYR A 418 12.31 3.69 22.53
C TYR A 418 13.20 4.88 22.90
N ARG A 419 12.67 6.11 22.77
CA ARG A 419 13.42 7.35 22.99
C ARG A 419 13.73 7.65 24.47
N ASN A 420 13.06 7.00 25.40
CA ASN A 420 13.05 7.39 26.82
C ASN A 420 13.68 6.35 27.76
N GLU A 421 14.01 5.16 27.27
CA GLU A 421 14.64 4.11 28.06
C GLU A 421 16.06 3.91 27.53
N ASP A 422 17.01 3.62 28.42
CA ASP A 422 18.36 3.26 28.02
C ASP A 422 18.24 2.13 26.99
N PRO A 423 18.75 2.31 25.76
CA PRO A 423 18.57 1.32 24.71
C PRO A 423 19.13 -0.01 25.21
N PRO A 424 18.41 -1.12 25.02
CA PRO A 424 18.88 -2.42 25.48
C PRO A 424 20.29 -2.70 24.91
N GLU A 425 21.14 -3.35 25.71
CA GLU A 425 22.61 -3.33 25.59
C GLU A 425 23.20 -3.68 24.20
N SER A 426 22.45 -4.22 23.22
CA SER A 426 22.64 -3.86 21.81
C SER A 426 21.62 -4.54 20.88
N ASN A 427 21.06 -3.78 19.92
CA ASN A 427 20.40 -4.33 18.72
C ASN A 427 21.44 -4.87 17.71
N ALA A 428 22.42 -5.65 18.17
CA ALA A 428 23.48 -6.19 17.32
C ALA A 428 23.01 -7.46 16.61
N ILE A 429 23.22 -7.51 15.30
CA ILE A 429 23.10 -8.71 14.47
C ILE A 429 24.51 -9.09 14.02
N ASP A 430 24.99 -10.20 14.54
CA ASP A 430 26.32 -10.75 14.28
C ASP A 430 26.24 -12.13 13.58
N SER A 431 27.37 -12.82 13.51
CA SER A 431 27.48 -14.15 12.89
C SER A 431 26.70 -15.26 13.60
N LYS A 432 26.13 -15.02 14.79
CA LYS A 432 25.29 -16.01 15.50
C LYS A 432 23.88 -16.09 14.90
N VAL A 433 23.47 -15.08 14.14
CA VAL A 433 22.19 -15.08 13.43
C VAL A 433 22.30 -15.92 12.15
N ILE A 434 21.59 -17.05 12.13
CA ILE A 434 21.56 -18.01 11.03
C ILE A 434 20.22 -17.90 10.30
N PHE A 435 20.22 -17.23 9.15
CA PHE A 435 19.02 -17.17 8.30
C PHE A 435 18.72 -18.52 7.64
N PRO A 436 17.43 -18.87 7.50
CA PRO A 436 17.04 -20.09 6.80
C PRO A 436 17.41 -20.02 5.32
N PRO A 437 17.73 -21.17 4.68
CA PRO A 437 18.26 -21.20 3.33
C PRO A 437 17.25 -20.78 2.25
N ASN A 438 15.95 -20.85 2.55
CA ASN A 438 14.87 -20.50 1.62
C ASN A 438 14.44 -19.03 1.70
N LEU A 439 15.10 -18.21 2.54
CA LEU A 439 14.79 -16.80 2.65
C LEU A 439 15.15 -16.05 1.36
N SER A 440 14.13 -15.50 0.70
CA SER A 440 14.26 -14.72 -0.53
C SER A 440 14.19 -13.21 -0.27
N ASN A 441 13.56 -12.78 0.84
CA ASN A 441 13.30 -11.39 1.16
C ASN A 441 13.75 -11.07 2.59
N LEU A 442 14.73 -10.20 2.73
CA LEU A 442 15.26 -9.75 4.02
C LEU A 442 15.16 -8.22 4.12
N SER A 443 14.44 -7.73 5.13
CA SER A 443 14.42 -6.31 5.49
C SER A 443 14.89 -6.13 6.93
N LEU A 444 15.97 -5.37 7.11
CA LEU A 444 16.49 -4.95 8.41
C LEU A 444 16.44 -3.43 8.46
N GLU A 445 15.58 -2.89 9.31
CA GLU A 445 15.30 -1.45 9.37
C GLU A 445 15.48 -0.92 10.79
N GLY A 446 15.88 0.34 10.96
CA GLY A 446 16.06 0.97 12.27
C GLY A 446 17.47 0.81 12.83
N ASP A 447 17.64 1.13 14.12
CA ASP A 447 18.93 1.18 14.80
C ASP A 447 19.48 -0.22 15.12
N ILE A 448 19.96 -0.91 14.07
CA ILE A 448 20.55 -2.25 14.14
C ILE A 448 22.04 -2.15 13.85
N THR A 449 22.88 -2.71 14.72
CA THR A 449 24.33 -2.81 14.47
C THR A 449 24.67 -4.10 13.76
N ILE A 450 25.28 -4.01 12.58
CA ILE A 450 25.64 -5.16 11.75
C ILE A 450 27.17 -5.29 11.71
N GLU A 451 27.71 -6.39 12.22
CA GLU A 451 29.16 -6.66 12.22
C GLU A 451 29.57 -7.70 11.17
N ASP A 452 29.16 -8.96 11.36
CA ASP A 452 29.61 -10.11 10.56
C ASP A 452 28.41 -10.94 10.03
N LEU A 453 27.42 -10.24 9.47
CA LEU A 453 26.18 -10.83 8.93
C LEU A 453 26.43 -11.69 7.69
N VAL A 454 25.99 -12.96 7.74
CA VAL A 454 26.01 -13.88 6.60
C VAL A 454 24.64 -13.91 5.94
N LEU A 455 24.57 -13.48 4.67
CA LEU A 455 23.33 -13.46 3.89
C LEU A 455 22.98 -14.87 3.38
N PRO A 456 21.68 -15.23 3.32
CA PRO A 456 21.25 -16.52 2.76
C PRO A 456 21.50 -16.59 1.25
N ARG A 457 21.85 -17.78 0.75
CA ARG A 457 22.27 -17.98 -0.65
C ARG A 457 21.18 -17.71 -1.69
N ASN A 458 19.91 -17.86 -1.31
CA ASN A 458 18.76 -17.65 -2.19
C ASN A 458 18.13 -16.26 -2.05
N LEU A 459 18.83 -15.32 -1.40
CA LEU A 459 18.31 -13.98 -1.16
C LEU A 459 18.15 -13.20 -2.47
N GLN A 460 16.93 -12.77 -2.76
CA GLN A 460 16.57 -12.03 -3.96
C GLN A 460 16.41 -10.52 -3.71
N MET A 461 15.93 -10.17 -2.52
CA MET A 461 15.68 -8.79 -2.10
C MET A 461 16.30 -8.52 -0.73
N LEU A 462 17.14 -7.49 -0.66
CA LEU A 462 17.76 -7.02 0.58
C LEU A 462 17.47 -5.53 0.78
N THR A 463 16.91 -5.20 1.94
CA THR A 463 16.74 -3.82 2.41
C THR A 463 17.47 -3.65 3.73
N LEU A 464 18.36 -2.66 3.80
CA LEU A 464 19.07 -2.22 5.00
C LEU A 464 18.75 -0.73 5.19
N LYS A 465 17.94 -0.38 6.19
CA LYS A 465 17.53 1.02 6.42
C LYS A 465 17.91 1.46 7.83
N GLY A 466 18.60 2.58 8.00
CA GLY A 466 18.92 3.08 9.34
C GLY A 466 19.96 2.26 10.12
N THR A 467 20.59 1.27 9.48
CA THR A 467 21.51 0.32 10.12
C THR A 467 22.92 0.88 10.31
N LYS A 468 23.64 0.36 11.29
CA LYS A 468 24.98 0.78 11.70
C LYS A 468 26.05 -0.25 11.30
N PHE A 469 27.16 0.22 10.74
CA PHE A 469 28.30 -0.62 10.34
C PHE A 469 29.60 -0.11 10.97
N PRO A 470 29.87 -0.41 12.26
CA PRO A 470 31.03 0.13 12.98
C PRO A 470 32.37 -0.22 12.35
N ARG A 471 32.44 -1.35 11.63
CA ARG A 471 33.64 -1.85 10.93
C ARG A 471 33.55 -1.77 9.41
N GLY A 472 32.62 -0.96 8.89
CA GLY A 472 32.27 -0.90 7.47
C GLY A 472 31.46 -2.11 7.01
N ILE A 473 31.05 -2.10 5.74
CA ILE A 473 30.28 -3.21 5.16
C ILE A 473 31.24 -4.33 4.70
N LYS A 474 30.99 -5.56 5.16
CA LYS A 474 31.75 -6.76 4.74
C LYS A 474 30.85 -7.85 4.17
N LEU A 475 29.63 -7.48 3.77
CA LEU A 475 28.64 -8.42 3.25
C LEU A 475 29.10 -9.00 1.90
N ARG A 476 28.94 -10.32 1.76
CA ARG A 476 29.01 -10.98 0.46
C ARG A 476 27.60 -11.14 -0.07
N PHE A 477 27.28 -10.39 -1.11
CA PHE A 477 25.96 -10.48 -1.75
C PHE A 477 25.86 -11.79 -2.55
N PRO A 478 24.75 -12.54 -2.44
CA PRO A 478 24.54 -13.74 -3.24
C PRO A 478 24.22 -13.38 -4.70
N ASP A 479 24.58 -14.26 -5.63
CA ASP A 479 24.37 -14.07 -7.07
C ASP A 479 22.89 -13.99 -7.49
N THR A 480 21.99 -14.46 -6.62
CA THR A 480 20.53 -14.43 -6.79
C THR A 480 19.90 -13.07 -6.47
N LEU A 481 20.65 -12.16 -5.85
CA LEU A 481 20.15 -10.86 -5.41
C LEU A 481 20.00 -9.92 -6.62
N PHE A 482 18.75 -9.58 -6.95
CA PHE A 482 18.44 -8.64 -8.03
C PHE A 482 18.02 -7.25 -7.52
N ARG A 483 17.66 -7.11 -6.24
CA ARG A 483 17.28 -5.83 -5.64
C ARG A 483 18.00 -5.58 -4.32
N LEU A 484 18.80 -4.52 -4.30
CA LEU A 484 19.54 -4.06 -3.13
C LEU A 484 19.14 -2.63 -2.78
N LYS A 485 18.72 -2.42 -1.53
CA LYS A 485 18.50 -1.09 -0.95
C LYS A 485 19.32 -0.92 0.33
N ILE A 486 20.11 0.14 0.38
CA ILE A 486 20.86 0.55 1.57
C ILE A 486 20.53 2.03 1.79
N LEU A 487 19.71 2.34 2.79
CA LEU A 487 19.19 3.69 3.01
C LEU A 487 19.55 4.20 4.40
N MET A 488 19.91 5.48 4.51
CA MET A 488 20.09 6.15 5.81
C MET A 488 21.04 5.39 6.77
N THR A 489 22.07 4.72 6.26
CA THR A 489 22.98 3.89 7.07
C THR A 489 24.23 4.66 7.50
N THR A 490 25.02 4.09 8.42
CA THR A 490 26.30 4.69 8.85
C THR A 490 27.52 4.26 8.03
N ILE A 491 27.32 3.62 6.87
CA ILE A 491 28.42 3.23 6.00
C ILE A 491 29.25 4.46 5.59
N THR A 492 30.57 4.31 5.62
CA THR A 492 31.51 5.39 5.24
C THR A 492 32.17 5.15 3.89
N SER A 493 32.22 3.88 3.44
CA SER A 493 32.83 3.47 2.18
C SER A 493 32.19 2.18 1.66
N LEU A 494 32.06 2.08 0.34
CA LEU A 494 31.70 0.88 -0.42
C LEU A 494 32.83 0.46 -1.37
N ASN A 495 34.08 0.86 -1.09
CA ASN A 495 35.20 0.56 -1.96
C ASN A 495 35.44 -0.95 -2.07
N GLY A 496 35.65 -1.45 -3.30
CA GLY A 496 35.90 -2.86 -3.56
C GLY A 496 34.67 -3.77 -3.45
N VAL A 497 33.48 -3.22 -3.17
CA VAL A 497 32.25 -4.00 -3.11
C VAL A 497 31.88 -4.48 -4.50
N LEU A 498 31.69 -5.80 -4.63
CA LEU A 498 31.22 -6.43 -5.85
C LEU A 498 29.73 -6.72 -5.73
N PHE A 499 28.94 -6.03 -6.55
CA PHE A 499 27.51 -6.26 -6.68
C PHE A 499 27.24 -7.53 -7.52
N PRO A 500 26.13 -8.25 -7.26
CA PRO A 500 25.72 -9.40 -8.07
C PRO A 500 25.54 -9.02 -9.55
N LYS A 501 25.94 -9.90 -10.48
CA LYS A 501 25.85 -9.63 -11.93
C LYS A 501 24.41 -9.38 -12.41
N ASN A 502 23.44 -10.02 -11.76
CA ASN A 502 22.01 -9.92 -12.07
C ASN A 502 21.32 -8.77 -11.34
N LEU A 503 22.07 -7.85 -10.71
CA LEU A 503 21.48 -6.74 -9.98
C LEU A 503 20.75 -5.81 -10.94
N GLN A 504 19.47 -5.63 -10.65
CA GLN A 504 18.52 -4.86 -11.46
C GLN A 504 18.21 -3.50 -10.84
N VAL A 505 18.16 -3.46 -9.51
CA VAL A 505 17.81 -2.28 -8.72
C VAL A 505 18.84 -2.05 -7.63
N LEU A 506 19.51 -0.90 -7.68
CA LEU A 506 20.44 -0.42 -6.65
C LEU A 506 19.97 0.93 -6.11
N ILE A 507 19.62 0.98 -4.84
CA ILE A 507 19.18 2.20 -4.15
C ILE A 507 20.11 2.45 -2.96
N LEU A 508 20.87 3.54 -3.02
CA LEU A 508 21.81 4.02 -2.00
C LEU A 508 21.44 5.43 -1.56
N THR A 509 20.25 5.62 -0.98
CA THR A 509 19.73 6.96 -0.66
C THR A 509 20.00 7.40 0.78
N ASP A 510 20.17 8.70 0.98
CA ASP A 510 20.38 9.33 2.29
C ASP A 510 21.55 8.75 3.12
N ASN A 511 22.55 8.15 2.48
CA ASN A 511 23.74 7.65 3.17
C ASN A 511 24.75 8.79 3.37
N ARG A 512 24.41 9.74 4.24
CA ARG A 512 25.14 11.00 4.44
C ARG A 512 26.62 10.81 4.84
N LEU A 513 26.99 9.66 5.39
CA LEU A 513 28.35 9.34 5.79
C LEU A 513 29.18 8.65 4.70
N LEU A 514 28.56 8.20 3.59
CA LEU A 514 29.22 7.47 2.52
C LEU A 514 30.09 8.43 1.68
N LYS A 515 31.42 8.31 1.80
CA LYS A 515 32.37 9.23 1.15
C LYS A 515 32.98 8.69 -0.14
N SER A 516 33.05 7.36 -0.29
CA SER A 516 33.68 6.73 -1.46
C SER A 516 33.03 5.41 -1.86
N MET A 517 33.00 5.14 -3.16
CA MET A 517 32.55 3.89 -3.78
C MET A 517 33.38 3.61 -5.05
N THR A 518 34.66 3.28 -4.87
CA THR A 518 35.60 3.00 -5.97
C THR A 518 35.98 1.53 -6.05
N ASN A 519 36.40 1.05 -7.22
CA ASN A 519 36.79 -0.36 -7.46
C ASN A 519 35.62 -1.34 -7.26
N THR A 520 34.41 -0.89 -7.55
CA THR A 520 33.21 -1.71 -7.69
C THR A 520 33.09 -2.27 -9.10
N ASN A 521 32.07 -3.08 -9.35
CA ASN A 521 31.71 -3.55 -10.69
C ASN A 521 30.49 -2.81 -11.28
N LEU A 522 30.16 -1.61 -10.78
CA LEU A 522 28.94 -0.89 -11.15
C LEU A 522 28.82 -0.64 -12.68
N SER A 523 29.93 -0.34 -13.35
CA SER A 523 30.00 -0.16 -14.81
C SER A 523 29.82 -1.44 -15.62
N ARG A 524 29.80 -2.61 -14.97
CA ARG A 524 29.68 -3.94 -15.62
C ARG A 524 28.32 -4.61 -15.37
N LEU A 525 27.39 -3.93 -14.71
CA LEU A 525 26.06 -4.47 -14.39
C LEU A 525 25.10 -4.22 -15.56
N GLU A 526 25.08 -5.13 -16.54
CA GLU A 526 24.31 -4.99 -17.79
C GLU A 526 22.78 -4.95 -17.58
N HIS A 527 22.30 -5.53 -16.48
CA HIS A 527 20.86 -5.62 -16.16
C HIS A 527 20.37 -4.50 -15.23
N LEU A 528 21.25 -3.59 -14.83
CA LEU A 528 20.91 -2.52 -13.90
C LEU A 528 20.04 -1.48 -14.60
N TYR A 529 18.78 -1.35 -14.15
CA TYR A 529 17.80 -0.45 -14.75
C TYR A 529 17.26 0.61 -13.77
N ILE A 530 17.43 0.45 -12.46
CA ILE A 530 17.22 1.52 -11.47
C ILE A 530 18.49 1.73 -10.66
N VAL A 531 18.99 2.96 -10.67
CA VAL A 531 20.10 3.42 -9.84
C VAL A 531 19.72 4.73 -9.18
N ASP A 532 19.62 4.73 -7.85
CA ASP A 532 19.20 5.90 -7.08
C ASP A 532 20.13 6.17 -5.90
N PHE A 533 20.86 7.28 -5.99
CA PHE A 533 21.83 7.76 -5.02
C PHE A 533 21.38 9.13 -4.46
N SER A 534 20.10 9.48 -4.57
CA SER A 534 19.55 10.73 -4.03
C SER A 534 19.83 10.88 -2.53
N GLY A 535 20.13 12.11 -2.10
CA GLY A 535 20.50 12.40 -0.70
C GLY A 535 21.89 11.88 -0.26
N THR A 536 22.65 11.23 -1.14
CA THR A 536 24.00 10.70 -0.84
C THR A 536 25.08 11.51 -1.57
N THR A 537 26.06 12.02 -0.83
CA THR A 537 27.17 12.82 -1.41
C THR A 537 28.47 12.01 -1.41
N ILE A 538 28.82 11.42 -2.55
CA ILE A 538 30.04 10.60 -2.71
C ILE A 538 31.10 11.40 -3.46
N ALA A 539 32.28 11.59 -2.86
CA ALA A 539 33.36 12.35 -3.48
C ALA A 539 34.06 11.59 -4.62
N ASN A 540 34.23 10.28 -4.43
CA ASN A 540 34.84 9.38 -5.42
C ASN A 540 33.93 8.17 -5.62
N GLN A 541 33.34 8.04 -6.80
CA GLN A 541 32.41 6.97 -7.12
C GLN A 541 32.68 6.42 -8.53
N ASP A 542 32.55 5.12 -8.70
CA ASP A 542 32.43 4.51 -10.02
C ASP A 542 31.06 4.89 -10.62
N MET A 543 31.00 5.03 -11.94
CA MET A 543 29.77 5.31 -12.65
C MET A 543 29.11 4.02 -13.14
N PRO A 544 27.77 3.96 -13.17
CA PRO A 544 27.07 2.87 -13.84
C PRO A 544 27.24 2.98 -15.37
N SER A 545 27.05 1.88 -16.10
CA SER A 545 27.29 1.86 -17.54
C SER A 545 26.39 2.82 -18.31
N GLU A 546 26.96 3.72 -19.10
CA GLU A 546 26.19 4.63 -19.97
C GLU A 546 25.37 3.90 -21.04
N THR A 547 25.69 2.64 -21.34
CA THR A 547 24.99 1.83 -22.36
C THR A 547 23.70 1.18 -21.85
N ASN A 548 23.45 1.20 -20.54
CA ASN A 548 22.26 0.58 -19.96
C ASN A 548 20.99 1.39 -20.26
N LYS A 549 19.85 0.70 -20.35
CA LYS A 549 18.53 1.31 -20.50
C LYS A 549 17.91 1.54 -19.11
N TYR A 550 18.21 2.69 -18.51
CA TYR A 550 17.70 3.04 -17.18
C TYR A 550 16.22 3.45 -17.22
N LYS A 551 15.44 2.91 -16.28
CA LYS A 551 14.16 3.48 -15.84
C LYS A 551 14.38 4.72 -14.98
N TYR A 552 15.42 4.71 -14.14
CA TYR A 552 15.82 5.84 -13.33
C TYR A 552 17.32 5.76 -13.06
N ASN A 553 18.01 6.89 -13.22
CA ASN A 553 19.43 7.01 -12.95
C ASN A 553 19.71 8.39 -12.34
N SER A 554 19.90 8.45 -11.02
CA SER A 554 20.14 9.71 -10.30
C SER A 554 21.42 10.45 -10.75
N PHE A 555 22.34 9.79 -11.45
CA PHE A 555 23.56 10.41 -11.96
C PHE A 555 23.29 11.34 -13.15
N THR A 556 22.32 10.96 -13.99
CA THR A 556 21.93 11.69 -15.20
C THR A 556 20.59 12.42 -15.05
N ALA A 557 19.80 12.08 -14.02
CA ALA A 557 18.53 12.74 -13.74
C ALA A 557 18.72 14.26 -13.56
N PRO A 558 17.79 15.09 -14.09
CA PRO A 558 17.74 16.53 -13.81
C PRO A 558 17.85 16.81 -12.32
N ILE A 559 18.48 17.93 -11.94
CA ILE A 559 18.67 18.28 -10.51
C ILE A 559 17.32 18.36 -9.77
N GLU A 560 16.27 18.79 -10.46
CA GLU A 560 14.90 18.88 -9.93
C GLU A 560 14.33 17.50 -9.55
N ASP A 561 14.71 16.44 -10.28
CA ASP A 561 14.28 15.05 -10.02
C ASP A 561 15.17 14.30 -9.01
N ARG A 562 16.24 14.95 -8.51
CA ARG A 562 17.15 14.35 -7.52
C ARG A 562 16.61 14.42 -6.09
N GLY A 563 15.37 14.88 -5.90
CA GLY A 563 14.69 14.86 -4.61
C GLY A 563 15.27 15.83 -3.57
N TYR A 564 16.06 16.83 -3.98
CA TYR A 564 16.50 17.91 -3.11
C TYR A 564 15.37 18.92 -2.88
N GLY A 565 14.37 18.52 -2.10
CA GLY A 565 13.60 19.46 -1.29
C GLY A 565 14.49 19.89 -0.12
N TYR A 566 14.79 21.18 -0.04
CA TYR A 566 15.67 21.81 0.95
C TYR A 566 15.32 21.51 2.41
#